data_AF-A0A351GMN3-F1
#
_entry.id   AF-A0A351GMN3-F1
#
_cell.length_a   1.000
_cell.length_b   1.000
_cell.length_c   1.000
_cell.angle_alpha   90.00
_cell.angle_beta   90.00
_cell.angle_gamma   90.00
#
_symmetry.space_group_name_H-M   'P 1'
#
loop_
_entity.id
_entity.type
_entity.pdbx_description
1 polymer ?
#
loop_
_entity_poly.entity_id
_entity_poly.type
_entity_poly.pdbx_seq_one_letter_code
_entity_poly.pdbx_strand_id
1 'polypeptide(L)' 'IPERPAGTDGWSEEQLANIITRDAMIGTKLVEVPA' A
#
# COMPACT_ATOMS: atom_id res chain seq x y z
N ILE A 1 9.46 -3.38 -3.97
CA ILE A 1 7.99 -3.47 -4.06
C ILE A 1 7.50 -3.77 -2.65
N PRO A 2 6.64 -2.93 -2.07
CA PRO A 2 6.18 -3.08 -0.70
C PRO A 2 5.34 -4.35 -0.53
N GLU A 3 5.31 -4.86 0.68
CA GLU A 3 4.40 -5.93 1.07
C GLU A 3 2.94 -5.46 1.03
N ARG A 4 1.99 -6.39 0.87
CA ARG A 4 0.56 -6.07 0.89
C ARG A 4 0.14 -5.86 2.35
N PRO A 5 -0.39 -4.67 2.71
CA PRO A 5 -0.81 -4.42 4.07
C PRO A 5 -2.11 -5.16 4.41
N ALA A 6 -2.25 -5.55 5.68
CA ALA A 6 -3.44 -6.22 6.19
C ALA A 6 -4.70 -5.36 6.01
N GLY A 7 -5.86 -6.00 5.81
CA GLY A 7 -7.14 -5.30 5.60
C GLY A 7 -7.35 -4.77 4.19
N THR A 8 -6.40 -5.00 3.27
CA THR A 8 -6.59 -4.72 1.83
C THR A 8 -7.02 -5.95 1.04
N ASP A 9 -7.49 -7.00 1.71
CA ASP A 9 -8.03 -8.20 1.08
C ASP A 9 -9.23 -7.82 0.19
N GLY A 10 -9.19 -8.22 -1.08
CA GLY A 10 -10.24 -7.93 -2.06
C GLY A 10 -10.19 -6.53 -2.70
N TRP A 11 -9.23 -5.67 -2.33
CA TRP A 11 -9.04 -4.39 -3.02
C TRP A 11 -8.64 -4.60 -4.48
N SER A 12 -9.13 -3.73 -5.35
CA SER A 12 -8.68 -3.65 -6.74
C SER A 12 -7.28 -3.04 -6.83
N GLU A 13 -6.63 -3.22 -7.98
CA GLU A 13 -5.32 -2.62 -8.24
C GLU A 13 -5.36 -1.09 -8.15
N GLU A 14 -6.44 -0.44 -8.60
CA GLU A 14 -6.61 1.01 -8.50
C GLU A 14 -6.70 1.47 -7.04
N GLN A 15 -7.41 0.73 -6.19
CA GLN A 15 -7.50 1.04 -4.76
C GLN A 15 -6.14 0.88 -4.07
N LEU A 16 -5.39 -0.18 -4.40
CA LEU A 16 -4.05 -0.39 -3.88
C LEU A 16 -3.08 0.69 -4.35
N ALA A 17 -3.16 1.10 -5.62
CA ALA A 17 -2.31 2.14 -6.18
C ALA A 17 -2.47 3.48 -5.44
N ASN A 18 -3.67 3.79 -4.95
CA ASN A 18 -3.96 5.03 -4.23
C ASN A 18 -3.26 5.14 -2.86
N ILE A 19 -2.89 4.02 -2.24
CA ILE A 19 -2.19 4.01 -0.94
C ILE A 19 -0.68 3.79 -1.07
N ILE A 20 -0.19 3.44 -2.27
CA ILE A 20 1.23 3.24 -2.53
C ILE A 20 1.92 4.60 -2.66
N THR A 21 2.86 4.87 -1.76
CA THR A 21 3.68 6.08 -1.80
C THR A 21 5.07 5.81 -2.40
N ARG A 22 5.75 6.86 -2.85
CA ARG A 22 7.15 6.75 -3.31
C ARG A 22 8.06 6.20 -2.22
N ASP A 23 7.92 6.70 -0.99
CA ASP A 23 8.72 6.26 0.15
C ASP A 23 8.57 4.75 0.39
N ALA A 24 7.34 4.23 0.27
CA ALA A 24 7.08 2.79 0.39
C ALA A 24 7.68 1.98 -0.77
N MET A 25 7.67 2.52 -1.99
CA MET A 25 8.32 1.87 -3.14
C MET A 25 9.84 1.83 -3.03
N ILE A 26 10.45 2.83 -2.39
CA ILE A 26 11.88 2.89 -2.09
C ILE A 26 12.22 2.00 -0.89
N GLY A 27 11.27 1.78 0.03
CA GLY A 27 11.45 0.98 1.24
C GLY A 27 11.85 1.80 2.47
N THR A 28 11.62 3.11 2.46
CA THR A 28 11.88 4.00 3.62
C THR A 28 10.69 4.13 4.56
N LYS A 29 9.49 3.74 4.11
CA LYS A 29 8.25 3.72 4.92
C LYS A 29 7.41 2.49 4.59
N LEU A 30 6.50 2.15 5.49
CA LEU A 30 5.46 1.14 5.24
C LEU A 30 4.23 1.78 4.58
N VAL A 31 3.43 0.96 3.91
CA VAL A 31 2.14 1.39 3.36
C VAL A 31 1.14 1.47 4.51
N GLU A 32 0.49 2.63 4.67
CA GLU A 32 -0.54 2.85 5.69
C GLU A 32 -1.92 2.66 5.06
N VAL A 33 -2.79 1.88 5.73
CA VAL A 33 -4.18 1.69 5.33
C VAL A 33 -5.03 2.65 6.15
N PRO A 34 -5.89 3.48 5.51
CA PRO A 34 -6.86 4.29 6.23
C PRO A 34 -7.75 3.42 7.12
N ALA A 35 -8.04 3.90 8.34
CA ALA A 35 -8.91 3.21 9.29
C ALA A 35 -10.36 3.09 8.80
#